data_AF-A0ABD0QT41-F1
#
_entry.id   AF-A0ABD0QT41-F1
#
_cell.length_a   1.000
_cell.length_b   1.000
_cell.length_c   1.000
_cell.angle_alpha   90.00
_cell.angle_beta   90.00
_cell.angle_gamma   90.00
#
_symmetry.space_group_name_H-M   'P 1'
#
loop_
_entity.id
_entity.type
_entity.pdbx_description
1 polymer ?
#
loop_
_entity_poly.entity_id
_entity_poly.type
_entity_poly.pdbx_seq_one_letter_code
_entity_poly.pdbx_strand_id
1 'polypeptide(L)' 'MLSLTPGDKPYRCNVCGAQFNRPANLKTHSRIHSGEKPYRCDTCGARFVQ' A
#
# COMPACT_ATOMS: atom_id res chain seq x y z
N MET A 1 26.21 -4.63 -2.87
CA MET A 1 25.65 -4.35 -4.21
C MET A 1 24.18 -4.76 -4.15
N LEU A 2 23.25 -3.82 -3.93
CA LEU A 2 21.81 -4.16 -4.03
C LEU A 2 21.46 -4.18 -5.52
N SER A 3 21.58 -5.35 -6.11
CA SER A 3 21.23 -5.60 -7.51
C SER A 3 19.71 -5.50 -7.66
N LEU A 4 19.23 -4.32 -8.03
CA LEU A 4 17.87 -4.12 -8.51
C LEU A 4 17.81 -4.65 -9.95
N THR A 5 17.34 -5.87 -10.13
CA THR A 5 17.03 -6.39 -11.47
C THR A 5 15.88 -5.58 -12.06
N PRO A 6 15.81 -5.40 -13.39
CA PRO A 6 14.73 -4.66 -14.07
C PRO A 6 13.30 -5.21 -13.89
N GLY A 7 13.10 -6.25 -13.06
CA GLY A 7 11.81 -6.77 -12.62
C GLY A 7 11.61 -6.76 -11.10
N ASP A 8 12.61 -6.30 -10.33
CA ASP A 8 12.47 -6.17 -8.88
C ASP A 8 11.50 -5.05 -8.57
N LYS A 9 10.40 -5.42 -7.92
CA LYS A 9 9.47 -4.48 -7.32
C LYS A 9 10.15 -3.93 -6.06
N PRO A 10 10.76 -2.73 -6.09
CA PRO A 10 11.67 -2.30 -5.03
C PRO A 10 10.93 -1.98 -3.74
N TYR A 11 9.61 -1.80 -3.82
CA TYR A 11 8.76 -1.43 -2.70
C TYR A 11 8.16 -2.69 -2.08
N ARG A 12 8.81 -3.21 -1.03
CA ARG A 12 8.36 -4.38 -0.27
C ARG A 12 7.62 -3.96 0.99
N CYS A 13 6.50 -4.62 1.27
CA CYS A 13 5.80 -4.52 2.55
C CYS A 13 6.55 -5.31 3.61
N ASN A 14 6.93 -4.65 4.70
CA ASN A 14 7.65 -5.29 5.81
C ASN A 14 6.76 -6.15 6.71
N VAL A 15 5.43 -6.08 6.56
CA VAL A 15 4.47 -6.86 7.35
C VAL A 15 4.18 -8.21 6.70
N CYS A 16 3.81 -8.22 5.42
CA CYS A 16 3.42 -9.45 4.70
C CYS A 16 4.33 -9.83 3.54
N GLY A 17 5.38 -9.06 3.27
CA GLY A 17 6.35 -9.35 2.19
C GLY A 17 5.87 -9.03 0.78
N ALA A 18 4.64 -8.52 0.60
CA ALA A 18 4.10 -8.14 -0.70
C ALA A 18 4.98 -7.10 -1.40
N GLN A 19 5.21 -7.24 -2.71
CA GLN A 19 6.07 -6.34 -3.48
C GLN A 19 5.27 -5.54 -4.50
N PHE A 20 5.63 -4.27 -4.65
CA PHE A 20 4.98 -3.30 -5.52
C PHE A 20 6.00 -2.60 -6.43
N ASN A 21 5.58 -2.27 -7.65
CA ASN A 21 6.41 -1.53 -8.61
C ASN A 21 6.37 0.00 -8.40
N ARG A 22 5.49 0.49 -7.53
CA ARG A 22 5.31 1.91 -7.21
C ARG A 22 5.19 2.13 -5.71
N PRO A 23 5.76 3.22 -5.17
CA PRO A 23 5.68 3.51 -3.73
C PRO A 23 4.25 3.84 -3.30
N ALA A 24 3.48 4.51 -4.17
CA ALA A 24 2.07 4.81 -3.92
C ALA A 24 1.24 3.55 -3.65
N ASN A 25 1.47 2.48 -4.41
CA ASN A 25 0.77 1.20 -4.23
C ASN A 25 1.16 0.55 -2.90
N LEU A 26 2.43 0.59 -2.50
CA LEU A 26 2.86 0.12 -1.18
C LEU A 26 2.22 0.95 -0.04
N LYS A 27 2.15 2.28 -0.19
CA LYS A 27 1.55 3.19 0.80
C LYS A 27 0.03 2.96 0.95
N THR A 28 -0.68 2.78 -0.16
CA THR A 28 -2.09 2.37 -0.11
C THR A 28 -2.23 1.00 0.53
N HIS A 29 -1.39 0.03 0.14
CA HIS A 29 -1.40 -1.31 0.72
C HIS A 29 -1.18 -1.28 2.24
N SER A 30 -0.26 -0.47 2.77
CA SER A 30 -0.01 -0.43 4.23
C SER A 30 -1.24 -0.03 5.05
N ARG A 31 -2.23 0.64 4.44
CA ARG A 31 -3.49 0.99 5.09
C ARG A 31 -4.29 -0.24 5.52
N ILE A 32 -4.16 -1.38 4.82
CA ILE A 32 -4.86 -2.62 5.20
C ILE A 32 -4.38 -3.16 6.55
N HIS A 33 -3.10 -2.94 6.89
CA HIS A 33 -2.51 -3.40 8.14
C HIS A 33 -2.80 -2.44 9.29
N SER A 34 -2.74 -1.13 9.01
CA SER A 34 -3.05 -0.10 10.01
C SER A 34 -4.55 0.07 10.29
N GLY A 35 -5.42 -0.38 9.37
CA GLY A 35 -6.85 -0.09 9.40
C GLY A 35 -7.20 1.38 9.14
N GLU A 36 -6.24 2.22 8.73
CA GLU A 36 -6.47 3.63 8.43
C GLU A 36 -7.45 3.77 7.26
N LYS A 37 -8.60 4.40 7.50
CA LYS A 37 -9.63 4.67 6.49
C LYS A 37 -9.80 6.19 6.33
N PRO A 38 -8.95 6.84 5.50
CA PRO A 38 -8.93 8.29 5.40
C PRO A 38 -10.11 8.85 4.60
N TYR A 39 -10.72 8.05 3.74
CA TYR A 39 -11.85 8.47 2.93
C TYR A 39 -13.15 8.17 3.65
N ARG A 40 -14.04 9.17 3.70
CA ARG A 40 -15.41 9.07 4.23
C ARG A 40 -16.39 9.38 3.10
N CYS A 41 -17.41 8.55 2.94
CA CYS A 41 -18.55 8.89 2.11
C CYS A 41 -19.47 9.82 2.90
N ASP A 42 -19.75 11.01 2.37
CA ASP A 42 -20.65 11.96 3.03
C ASP A 42 -22.12 11.51 2.99
N THR A 43 -22.51 10.72 2.00
CA THR A 43 -23.88 10.22 1.84
C THR A 43 -24.23 9.11 2.83
N CYS A 44 -23.37 8.10 2.99
CA CYS A 44 -23.65 6.95 3.86
C CYS A 44 -22.78 6.89 5.13
N GLY A 45 -21.82 7.81 5.28
CA GLY A 45 -20.92 7.86 6.43
C GLY A 45 -19.82 6.78 6.45
N ALA A 46 -19.84 5.83 5.51
CA ALA A 46 -18.89 4.73 5.47
C ALA A 46 -17.46 5.22 5.21
N ARG A 47 -16.48 4.61 5.88
CA ARG A 47 -15.05 4.89 5.68
C ARG A 47 -14.38 3.77 4.91
N PHE A 48 -13.53 4.13 3.94
CA PHE A 48 -12.83 3.17 3.08
C PHE A 48 -11.36 3.54 2.87
N VAL A 49 -10.62 2.58 2.30
CA VAL A 49 -9.24 2.75 1.82
C VAL A 49 -9.26 2.89 0.30
N GLN A 50 -8.38 3.73 -0.24
CA GLN A 50 -8.15 3.89 -1.69
C GLN A 50 -6.72 3.51 -2.02
#